data_AF-A0A0C9X8T4-F1
#
_entry.id   AF-A0A0C9X8T4-F1
#
_cell.length_a   1.000
_cell.length_b   1.000
_cell.length_c   1.000
_cell.angle_alpha   90.00
_cell.angle_beta   90.00
_cell.angle_gamma   90.00
#
_symmetry.space_group_name_H-M   'P 1'
#
loop_
_entity.id
_entity.type
_entity.pdbx_description
1 polymer ?
#
loop_
_entity_poly.entity_id
_entity_poly.type
_entity_poly.pdbx_seq_one_letter_code
_entity_poly.pdbx_strand_id
1 'polypeptide(L)'
;MTVLPNGVYRITQWGSHGQPQILTLHHGQVTVFPPGEVPERDQEWRLENLPGGKVALQFPPQIFPSRSLSYEGTPEEGKRIIPGPVSDFPTREWHIEIALQKPLPVPYFIRVPDSGLQAAVSPLHIHPPQLALLPPSNNLEEAWAFQLIHKD
;
A
#
# COMPACT_ATOMS: atom_id res chain seq x y z
N MET A 1 -4.87 11.97 -14.80
CA MET A 1 -4.66 10.72 -14.05
C MET A 1 -3.35 10.13 -14.53
N THR A 2 -2.36 9.95 -13.67
CA THR A 2 -1.12 9.25 -14.03
C THR A 2 -1.27 7.82 -13.54
N VAL A 3 -1.38 6.87 -14.47
CA VAL A 3 -1.51 5.45 -14.15
C VAL A 3 -0.11 4.89 -13.92
N LEU A 4 0.12 4.25 -12.77
CA LEU A 4 1.36 3.53 -12.51
C LEU A 4 1.38 2.26 -13.40
N PRO A 5 2.47 1.96 -14.12
CA PRO A 5 2.53 0.75 -14.94
C PRO A 5 2.45 -0.51 -14.07
N ASN A 6 2.01 -1.63 -14.65
CA ASN A 6 2.11 -2.93 -13.98
C ASN A 6 3.57 -3.26 -13.68
N GLY A 7 3.82 -3.91 -12.54
CA GLY A 7 5.16 -4.31 -12.14
C GLY A 7 5.31 -4.48 -10.63
N VAL A 8 6.54 -4.72 -10.21
CA VAL A 8 6.93 -4.86 -8.81
C VAL A 8 7.45 -3.52 -8.29
N TYR A 9 6.95 -3.12 -7.13
CA TYR A 9 7.24 -1.84 -6.49
C TYR A 9 7.74 -2.02 -5.07
N ARG A 10 8.61 -1.11 -4.63
CA ARG A 10 8.77 -0.76 -3.20
C ARG A 10 7.93 0.48 -2.93
N ILE A 11 7.04 0.38 -1.95
CA ILE A 11 6.06 1.42 -1.63
C ILE A 11 6.50 2.05 -0.29
N THR A 12 6.98 3.28 -0.35
CA THR A 12 7.58 3.99 0.79
C THR A 12 6.62 5.02 1.37
N GLN A 13 6.56 5.18 2.68
CA GLN A 13 5.83 6.29 3.29
C GLN A 13 6.48 7.61 2.87
N TRP A 14 5.67 8.50 2.31
CA TRP A 14 6.15 9.79 1.84
C TRP A 14 6.53 10.68 3.02
N GLY A 15 7.57 11.51 2.86
CA GLY A 15 7.96 12.48 3.89
C GLY A 15 8.63 11.88 5.12
N SER A 16 8.96 10.58 5.11
CA SER A 16 9.77 9.91 6.14
C SER A 16 11.25 10.34 6.05
N HIS A 17 11.51 11.63 6.24
CA HIS A 17 12.83 12.24 6.13
C HIS A 17 13.77 11.67 7.22
N GLY A 18 14.79 10.92 6.80
CA GLY A 18 15.85 10.38 7.66
C GLY A 18 15.79 8.87 7.91
N GLN A 19 14.59 8.27 7.90
CA GLN A 19 14.39 6.82 8.01
C GLN A 19 13.20 6.39 7.15
N PRO A 20 13.43 6.04 5.87
CA PRO A 20 12.37 5.67 4.97
C PRO A 20 11.64 4.43 5.49
N GLN A 21 10.31 4.49 5.57
CA GLN A 21 9.46 3.37 5.99
C GLN A 21 8.85 2.71 4.77
N ILE A 22 8.98 1.39 4.62
CA ILE A 22 8.56 0.64 3.42
C ILE A 22 7.40 -0.29 3.80
N LEU A 23 6.33 -0.24 3.02
CA LEU A 23 5.20 -1.16 3.14
C LEU A 23 5.71 -2.61 3.05
N THR A 24 5.45 -3.37 4.11
CA THR A 24 6.03 -4.69 4.31
C THR A 24 4.93 -5.68 4.67
N LEU A 25 4.99 -6.90 4.12
CA LEU A 25 4.29 -8.05 4.69
C LEU A 25 5.28 -8.91 5.48
N HIS A 26 5.23 -8.82 6.81
CA HIS A 26 6.13 -9.55 7.69
C HIS A 26 5.33 -10.37 8.70
N HIS A 27 5.66 -11.66 8.83
CA HIS A 27 4.95 -12.61 9.71
C HIS A 27 3.41 -12.56 9.61
N GLY A 28 2.89 -12.41 8.38
CA GLY A 28 1.45 -12.37 8.12
C GLY A 28 0.77 -11.05 8.51
N GLN A 29 1.53 -10.00 8.78
CA GLN A 29 1.02 -8.67 9.11
C GLN A 29 1.48 -7.65 8.08
N VAL A 30 0.55 -6.80 7.63
CA VAL A 30 0.89 -5.61 6.83
C VAL A 30 1.35 -4.51 7.78
N THR A 31 2.57 -4.03 7.57
CA THR A 31 3.27 -3.09 8.45
C THR A 31 4.22 -2.22 7.62
N VAL A 32 5.02 -1.38 8.28
CA VAL A 32 6.16 -0.71 7.66
C VAL A 32 7.44 -1.00 8.41
N PHE A 33 8.53 -1.17 7.66
CA PHE A 33 9.89 -1.30 8.20
C PHE A 33 10.86 -0.47 7.36
N PRO A 34 11.97 0.00 7.93
CA PRO A 34 13.05 0.57 7.17
C PRO A 34 13.71 -0.45 6.22
N PRO A 35 14.40 0.04 5.17
CA PRO A 35 15.16 -0.83 4.28
C PRO A 35 16.23 -1.60 5.06
N GLY A 36 16.35 -2.90 4.77
CA GLY A 36 17.38 -3.77 5.34
C GLY A 36 17.06 -4.40 6.70
N GLU A 37 15.95 -4.02 7.37
CA GLU A 37 15.53 -4.65 8.63
C GLU A 37 14.88 -6.03 8.40
N VAL A 38 14.21 -6.19 7.26
CA VAL A 38 13.57 -7.43 6.83
C VAL A 38 14.09 -7.83 5.44
N PRO A 39 13.92 -9.09 4.99
CA PRO A 39 14.26 -9.50 3.64
C PRO A 39 13.59 -8.59 2.59
N GLU A 40 14.32 -8.19 1.55
CA GLU A 40 13.79 -7.28 0.53
C GLU A 40 12.50 -7.79 -0.13
N ARG A 41 12.41 -9.12 -0.32
CA ARG A 41 11.22 -9.78 -0.87
C ARG A 41 9.96 -9.52 -0.03
N ASP A 42 10.08 -9.23 1.27
CA ASP A 42 8.98 -8.93 2.18
C ASP A 42 8.45 -7.49 2.00
N GLN A 43 9.21 -6.65 1.28
CA GLN A 43 8.95 -5.23 1.02
C GLN A 43 8.59 -4.95 -0.44
N GLU A 44 8.44 -6.00 -1.26
CA GLU A 44 8.14 -5.91 -2.68
C GLU A 44 6.68 -6.28 -2.96
N TRP A 45 5.98 -5.42 -3.69
CA TRP A 45 4.56 -5.57 -3.99
C TRP A 45 4.34 -5.53 -5.50
N ARG A 46 3.59 -6.50 -6.04
CA ARG A 46 3.12 -6.43 -7.42
C ARG A 46 1.91 -5.51 -7.49
N LEU A 47 1.98 -4.50 -8.35
CA LEU A 47 0.86 -3.67 -8.73
C LEU A 47 0.29 -4.18 -10.05
N GLU A 48 -0.99 -4.52 -10.04
CA GLU A 48 -1.74 -4.92 -11.22
C GLU A 48 -2.88 -3.93 -11.47
N ASN A 49 -2.89 -3.30 -12.65
CA ASN A 49 -4.00 -2.46 -13.09
C ASN A 49 -5.21 -3.32 -13.46
N LEU A 50 -6.37 -2.93 -12.93
CA LEU A 50 -7.67 -3.55 -13.15
C LEU A 50 -8.58 -2.63 -13.98
N PRO A 51 -9.69 -3.14 -14.55
CA PRO A 51 -10.67 -2.30 -15.23
C PRO A 51 -11.18 -1.15 -14.35
N GLY A 52 -11.50 -0.01 -14.97
CA GLY A 52 -12.04 1.16 -14.26
C GLY A 52 -11.01 2.01 -13.51
N GLY A 53 -9.70 1.84 -13.78
CA GLY A 53 -8.64 2.62 -13.14
C GLY A 53 -8.31 2.17 -11.71
N LYS A 54 -8.78 0.98 -11.35
CA LYS A 54 -8.51 0.32 -10.08
C LYS A 54 -7.21 -0.45 -10.15
N VAL A 55 -6.66 -0.80 -8.99
CA VAL A 55 -5.46 -1.63 -8.89
C VAL A 55 -5.63 -2.70 -7.82
N ALA A 56 -4.90 -3.80 -7.99
CA ALA A 56 -4.57 -4.72 -6.91
C ALA A 56 -3.10 -4.54 -6.52
N LEU A 57 -2.82 -4.59 -5.22
CA LEU A 57 -1.47 -4.66 -4.67
C LEU A 57 -1.28 -6.04 -4.07
N GLN A 58 -0.28 -6.78 -4.51
CA GLN A 58 -0.18 -8.23 -4.28
C GLN A 58 1.19 -8.62 -3.74
N PHE A 59 1.18 -9.67 -2.92
CA PHE A 59 2.34 -10.18 -2.22
C PHE A 59 2.26 -11.71 -2.01
N PRO A 60 3.37 -12.45 -2.16
CA PRO A 60 4.64 -11.99 -2.73
C PRO A 60 4.53 -11.86 -4.25
N PRO A 61 5.35 -11.00 -4.90
CA PRO A 61 5.15 -10.61 -6.30
C PRO A 61 5.38 -11.72 -7.33
N GLN A 62 6.07 -12.81 -6.98
CA GLN A 62 6.45 -13.89 -7.91
C GLN A 62 5.67 -15.20 -7.69
N ILE A 63 4.65 -15.20 -6.83
CA ILE A 63 3.85 -16.40 -6.54
C ILE A 63 2.41 -16.18 -7.00
N PHE A 64 1.83 -17.20 -7.63
CA PHE A 64 0.41 -17.23 -7.98
C PHE A 64 -0.22 -18.55 -7.49
N PRO A 65 -1.36 -18.51 -6.78
CA PRO A 65 -2.04 -17.31 -6.27
C PRO A 65 -1.22 -16.60 -5.17
N SER A 66 -1.22 -15.27 -5.16
CA SER A 66 -0.66 -14.44 -4.09
C SER A 66 -1.76 -13.80 -3.24
N ARG A 67 -1.39 -13.29 -2.07
CA ARG A 67 -2.31 -12.49 -1.24
C ARG A 67 -2.37 -11.07 -1.77
N SER A 68 -3.52 -10.41 -1.63
CA SER A 68 -3.65 -8.98 -1.94
C SER A 68 -3.63 -8.13 -0.67
N LEU A 69 -3.21 -6.87 -0.77
CA LEU A 69 -3.46 -5.85 0.25
C LEU A 69 -4.97 -5.70 0.43
N SER A 70 -5.45 -5.81 1.66
CA SER A 70 -6.87 -5.84 1.99
C SER A 70 -7.13 -5.14 3.33
N TYR A 71 -8.37 -5.14 3.77
CA TYR A 71 -8.80 -4.62 5.06
C TYR A 71 -9.83 -5.55 5.70
N GLU A 72 -9.94 -5.49 7.03
CA GLU A 72 -10.87 -6.32 7.80
C GLU A 72 -12.34 -5.93 7.54
N GLY A 73 -13.13 -6.88 7.02
CA GLY A 73 -14.57 -6.73 6.88
C GLY A 73 -15.00 -5.65 5.87
N THR A 74 -15.92 -4.78 6.30
CA THR A 74 -16.43 -3.62 5.56
C THR A 74 -15.47 -2.43 5.68
N PRO A 75 -15.39 -1.57 4.65
CA PRO A 75 -14.50 -0.40 4.66
C PRO A 75 -15.02 0.66 5.64
N GLU A 76 -14.50 0.63 6.86
CA GLU A 76 -14.82 1.57 7.94
C GLU A 76 -13.52 2.19 8.50
N GLU A 77 -13.64 3.40 9.04
CA GLU A 77 -12.53 4.06 9.72
C GLU A 77 -11.96 3.19 10.86
N GLY A 78 -10.64 3.15 10.96
CA GLY A 78 -9.91 2.39 11.97
C GLY A 78 -9.76 0.90 11.66
N LYS A 79 -10.40 0.37 10.60
CA LYS A 79 -10.20 -1.05 10.22
C LYS A 79 -8.76 -1.30 9.82
N ARG A 80 -8.23 -2.42 10.30
CA ARG A 80 -6.86 -2.82 10.04
C ARG A 80 -6.66 -3.21 8.58
N ILE A 81 -5.53 -2.81 8.00
CA ILE A 81 -5.04 -3.34 6.74
C ILE A 81 -4.41 -4.71 6.98
N ILE A 82 -4.84 -5.70 6.21
CA ILE A 82 -4.48 -7.10 6.37
C ILE A 82 -4.05 -7.71 5.04
N PRO A 83 -3.29 -8.81 5.05
CA PRO A 83 -3.18 -9.63 3.86
C PRO A 83 -4.51 -10.35 3.61
N GLY A 84 -5.09 -10.18 2.42
CA GLY A 84 -6.27 -10.90 2.00
C GLY A 84 -6.08 -12.43 1.93
N PRO A 85 -7.16 -13.22 1.94
CA PRO A 85 -7.10 -14.65 1.71
C PRO A 85 -6.51 -14.95 0.32
N VAL A 86 -5.77 -16.06 0.24
CA VAL A 86 -5.16 -16.54 -1.02
C VAL A 86 -6.22 -17.00 -2.03
N SER A 87 -7.40 -17.41 -1.56
CA SER A 87 -8.48 -17.95 -2.39
C SER A 87 -9.25 -16.91 -3.19
N ASP A 88 -9.21 -15.64 -2.77
CA ASP A 88 -10.06 -14.57 -3.34
C ASP A 88 -9.13 -13.54 -3.96
N PHE A 89 -8.76 -13.71 -5.23
CA PHE A 89 -7.75 -12.88 -5.90
C PHE A 89 -8.31 -12.19 -7.17
N PRO A 90 -8.18 -10.84 -7.28
CA PRO A 90 -7.78 -9.92 -6.22
C PRO A 90 -8.84 -9.80 -5.12
N THR A 91 -8.42 -9.76 -3.85
CA THR A 91 -9.38 -9.71 -2.71
C THR A 91 -10.07 -8.35 -2.63
N ARG A 92 -9.30 -7.28 -2.88
CA ARG A 92 -9.75 -5.89 -2.79
C ARG A 92 -9.09 -5.07 -3.88
N GLU A 93 -9.86 -4.11 -4.35
CA GLU A 93 -9.46 -3.13 -5.35
C GLU A 93 -9.14 -1.81 -4.67
N TRP A 94 -8.18 -1.08 -5.21
CA TRP A 94 -7.72 0.20 -4.69
C TRP A 94 -7.68 1.25 -5.80
N HIS A 95 -7.82 2.52 -5.45
CA HIS A 95 -7.47 3.65 -6.32
C HIS A 95 -6.13 4.24 -5.89
N ILE A 96 -5.22 4.44 -6.84
CA ILE A 96 -3.97 5.16 -6.59
C ILE A 96 -4.15 6.60 -7.06
N GLU A 97 -4.31 7.51 -6.10
CA GLU A 97 -4.57 8.92 -6.37
C GLU A 97 -3.31 9.75 -6.16
N ILE A 98 -2.91 10.53 -7.17
CA ILE A 98 -1.77 11.44 -7.05
C ILE A 98 -2.13 12.65 -6.17
N ALA A 99 -1.25 13.03 -5.25
CA ALA A 99 -1.42 14.24 -4.46
C ALA A 99 -1.35 15.51 -5.33
N LEU A 100 -2.06 16.57 -4.94
CA LEU A 100 -2.14 17.81 -5.73
C LEU A 100 -0.80 18.56 -5.79
N GLN A 101 -0.03 18.54 -4.70
CA GLN A 101 1.19 19.34 -4.55
C GLN A 101 2.37 18.79 -5.37
N LYS A 102 2.31 17.51 -5.79
CA LYS A 102 3.31 16.79 -6.62
C LYS A 102 4.79 17.14 -6.34
N PRO A 103 5.27 17.21 -5.09
CA PRO A 103 6.70 17.24 -4.81
C PRO A 103 7.38 15.95 -5.30
N LEU A 104 8.72 15.90 -5.32
CA LEU A 104 9.48 14.69 -5.63
C LEU A 104 10.03 14.04 -4.36
N PRO A 105 9.94 12.69 -4.20
CA PRO A 105 9.23 11.75 -5.07
C PRO A 105 7.72 12.01 -5.08
N VAL A 106 7.03 11.63 -6.16
CA VAL A 106 5.60 11.94 -6.32
C VAL A 106 4.79 11.22 -5.23
N PRO A 107 3.97 11.93 -4.42
CA PRO A 107 3.11 11.31 -3.42
C PRO A 107 1.82 10.78 -4.04
N TYR A 108 1.39 9.62 -3.56
CA TYR A 108 0.15 8.95 -3.92
C TYR A 108 -0.61 8.49 -2.67
N PHE A 109 -1.93 8.62 -2.69
CA PHE A 109 -2.83 8.03 -1.69
C PHE A 109 -3.37 6.69 -2.21
N ILE A 110 -3.35 5.67 -1.37
CA ILE A 110 -3.95 4.37 -1.64
C ILE A 110 -5.37 4.41 -1.09
N ARG A 111 -6.37 4.62 -1.94
CA ARG A 111 -7.77 4.84 -1.54
C ARG A 111 -8.63 3.61 -1.76
N VAL A 112 -9.59 3.42 -0.89
CA VAL A 112 -10.67 2.44 -1.08
C VAL A 112 -11.70 3.05 -2.05
N PRO A 113 -12.07 2.34 -3.14
CA PRO A 113 -13.10 2.80 -4.06
C PRO A 113 -14.41 3.15 -3.34
N ASP A 114 -15.06 4.23 -3.78
CA ASP A 114 -16.41 4.64 -3.36
C ASP A 114 -16.65 4.92 -1.85
N SER A 115 -15.62 4.86 -1.00
CA SER A 115 -15.75 5.14 0.45
C SER A 115 -15.03 6.42 0.90
N GLY A 116 -14.06 6.90 0.12
CA GLY A 116 -13.19 8.02 0.50
C GLY A 116 -12.09 7.65 1.51
N LEU A 117 -12.12 6.46 2.10
CA LEU A 117 -11.09 6.00 3.05
C LEU A 117 -9.75 5.75 2.34
N GLN A 118 -8.66 5.85 3.10
CA GLN A 118 -7.30 5.60 2.59
C GLN A 118 -6.50 4.68 3.51
N ALA A 119 -5.63 3.86 2.93
CA ALA A 119 -4.66 3.07 3.67
C ALA A 119 -3.48 3.96 4.07
N ALA A 120 -3.26 4.09 5.38
CA ALA A 120 -2.16 4.86 5.96
C ALA A 120 -1.64 4.16 7.22
N VAL A 121 -0.48 4.61 7.72
CA VAL A 121 0.05 4.15 9.01
C VAL A 121 -0.89 4.63 10.12
N SER A 122 -1.28 3.71 11.00
CA SER A 122 -2.15 4.01 12.14
C SER A 122 -1.46 4.98 13.10
N PRO A 123 -2.17 6.00 13.62
CA PRO A 123 -1.63 6.91 14.64
C PRO A 123 -1.42 6.23 16.00
N LEU A 124 -1.90 4.99 16.17
CA LEU A 124 -1.64 4.21 17.37
C LEU A 124 -0.17 3.75 17.39
N HIS A 125 0.53 4.12 18.46
CA HIS A 125 1.95 3.82 18.65
C HIS A 125 2.16 2.37 19.11
N ILE A 126 1.85 1.42 18.23
CA ILE A 126 2.03 -0.02 18.43
C ILE A 126 3.23 -0.47 17.60
N HIS A 127 4.07 -1.35 18.16
CA HIS A 127 5.20 -1.94 17.44
C HIS A 127 4.94 -3.42 17.10
N PRO A 128 5.16 -3.85 15.83
CA PRO A 128 5.51 -3.01 14.69
C PRO A 128 4.32 -2.10 14.26
N PRO A 129 4.59 -0.97 13.56
CA PRO A 129 3.53 -0.04 13.16
C PRO A 129 2.44 -0.75 12.34
N GLN A 130 1.18 -0.48 12.66
CA GLN A 130 0.06 -1.09 11.93
C GLN A 130 -0.47 -0.12 10.90
N LEU A 131 -0.99 -0.63 9.79
CA LEU A 131 -1.77 0.18 8.85
C LEU A 131 -3.27 0.06 9.15
N ALA A 132 -3.99 1.14 8.92
CA ALA A 132 -5.44 1.21 9.07
C ALA A 132 -6.09 2.01 7.93
N LEU A 133 -7.39 1.85 7.77
CA LEU A 133 -8.23 2.75 6.99
C LEU A 133 -8.46 4.04 7.77
N LEU A 134 -8.00 5.16 7.22
CA LEU A 134 -8.20 6.50 7.77
C LEU A 134 -9.14 7.31 6.87
N PRO A 135 -9.76 8.38 7.40
CA PRO A 135 -10.51 9.33 6.60
C PRO A 135 -9.65 9.93 5.47
N PRO A 136 -10.26 10.43 4.38
CA PRO A 136 -9.51 11.10 3.33
C PRO A 136 -8.74 12.29 3.88
N SER A 137 -7.45 12.34 3.57
CA SER A 137 -6.55 13.41 4.00
C SER A 137 -5.77 13.94 2.79
N ASN A 138 -5.36 15.20 2.91
CA ASN A 138 -4.36 15.81 2.01
C ASN A 138 -2.98 15.89 2.69
N ASN A 139 -2.84 15.29 3.88
CA ASN A 139 -1.57 15.22 4.59
C ASN A 139 -0.60 14.30 3.84
N LEU A 140 0.52 14.85 3.40
CA LEU A 140 1.51 14.07 2.66
C LEU A 140 2.22 13.03 3.53
N GLU A 141 2.20 13.15 4.86
CA GLU A 141 2.74 12.12 5.77
C GLU A 141 1.94 10.80 5.72
N GLU A 142 0.69 10.85 5.24
CA GLU A 142 -0.17 9.69 5.01
C GLU A 142 -0.09 9.18 3.56
N ALA A 143 0.70 9.84 2.71
CA ALA A 143 0.90 9.45 1.33
C ALA A 143 2.04 8.43 1.19
N TRP A 144 2.12 7.85 0.00
CA TRP A 144 3.09 6.84 -0.38
C TRP A 144 3.84 7.25 -1.65
N ALA A 145 5.10 6.88 -1.74
CA ALA A 145 5.88 6.97 -2.97
C ALA A 145 6.10 5.57 -3.54
N PHE A 146 5.82 5.41 -4.83
CA PHE A 146 5.95 4.15 -5.56
C PHE A 146 7.26 4.12 -6.33
N GLN A 147 8.19 3.25 -5.92
CA GLN A 147 9.44 3.01 -6.63
C GLN A 147 9.33 1.71 -7.43
N LEU A 148 9.32 1.80 -8.76
CA LEU A 148 9.31 0.64 -9.64
C LEU A 148 10.65 -0.09 -9.55
N ILE A 149 10.62 -1.38 -9.24
CA ILE A 149 11.78 -2.29 -9.16
C ILE A 149 11.90 -3.12 -10.44
N HIS A 150 10.77 -3.68 -10.90
CA HIS A 150 10.70 -4.48 -12.12
C HIS A 150 9.40 -4.18 -12.85
N LYS A 151 9.47 -3.99 -14.17
CA LYS A 151 8.30 -3.78 -15.01
C LYS A 151 7.86 -5.12 -15.60
N ASP A 152 6.56 -5.40 -15.55
CA ASP A 152 5.95 -6.55 -16.25
C ASP A 152 5.98 -6.39 -17.79
#